data_AF-R9A3V9-F1
#
_entry.id   AF-R9A3V9-F1
#
_cell.length_a   1.000
_cell.length_b   1.000
_cell.length_c   1.000
_cell.angle_alpha   90.00
_cell.angle_beta   90.00
_cell.angle_gamma   90.00
#
_symmetry.space_group_name_H-M   'P 1'
#
loop_
_entity.id
_entity.type
_entity.pdbx_description
1 polymer ?
#
loop_
_entity_poly.entity_id
_entity_poly.type
_entity_poly.pdbx_seq_one_letter_code
_entity_poly.pdbx_strand_id
1 'polypeptide(L)' 'MAWKETNVFEERMKFVVAWKRGGWSLTDLCHEFNISRVTGYKYLEQYELYGLDGLKR' A
#
# COMPACT_ATOMS: atom_id res chain seq x y z
N MET A 1 -14.80 -13.28 19.48
CA MET A 1 -15.29 -12.41 18.41
C MET A 1 -14.08 -11.78 17.74
N ALA A 2 -13.61 -12.35 16.64
CA ALA A 2 -12.30 -12.05 16.06
C ALA A 2 -12.45 -11.10 14.87
N TRP A 3 -12.86 -9.87 15.14
CA TRP A 3 -12.77 -8.83 14.13
C TRP A 3 -11.32 -8.40 14.14
N LYS A 4 -10.53 -8.97 13.21
CA LYS A 4 -9.18 -8.50 12.92
C LYS A 4 -9.32 -7.04 12.53
N GLU A 5 -8.88 -6.14 13.38
CA GLU A 5 -8.47 -4.81 12.96
C GLU A 5 -7.45 -5.02 11.84
N THR A 6 -7.89 -4.90 10.59
CA THR A 6 -6.95 -4.87 9.47
C THR A 6 -6.10 -3.64 9.71
N ASN A 7 -4.91 -3.85 10.25
CA ASN A 7 -4.04 -2.75 10.63
C ASN A 7 -3.74 -1.97 9.34
N VAL A 8 -3.74 -0.64 9.42
CA VAL A 8 -3.34 0.25 8.32
C VAL A 8 -2.03 -0.21 7.67
N PHE A 9 -1.13 -0.82 8.46
CA PHE A 9 0.08 -1.48 7.98
C PHE A 9 -0.18 -2.63 6.98
N GLU A 10 -1.12 -3.52 7.26
CA GLU A 10 -1.43 -4.66 6.39
C GLU A 10 -2.02 -4.19 5.06
N GLU A 11 -2.90 -3.19 5.07
CA GLU A 11 -3.47 -2.61 3.84
C GLU A 11 -2.40 -1.95 2.97
N ARG A 12 -1.45 -1.22 3.59
CA ARG A 12 -0.29 -0.67 2.89
C ARG A 12 0.60 -1.75 2.31
N MET A 13 0.84 -2.84 3.04
CA MET A 13 1.62 -3.96 2.55
C MET A 13 0.94 -4.63 1.34
N LYS A 14 -0.37 -4.86 1.40
CA LYS A 14 -1.15 -5.37 0.27
C LYS A 14 -1.04 -4.47 -0.95
N PHE A 15 -1.11 -3.15 -0.78
CA PHE A 15 -0.93 -2.19 -1.86
C PHE A 15 0.44 -2.35 -2.55
N VAL A 16 1.53 -2.38 -1.78
CA VAL A 16 2.88 -2.53 -2.33
C VAL A 16 3.07 -3.89 -3.02
N VAL A 17 2.55 -4.97 -2.44
CA VAL A 17 2.63 -6.31 -3.05
C VAL A 17 1.84 -6.35 -4.36
N ALA A 18 0.65 -5.76 -4.41
CA ALA A 18 -0.14 -5.66 -5.64
C ALA A 18 0.59 -4.84 -6.72
N TRP A 19 1.22 -3.72 -6.34
CA TRP A 19 2.07 -2.95 -7.25
C TRP A 19 3.24 -3.77 -7.80
N LYS A 20 3.97 -4.49 -6.94
CA LYS A 20 5.13 -5.32 -7.33
C LYS A 20 4.75 -6.53 -8.20
N ARG A 21 3.53 -7.06 -8.04
CA ARG A 21 3.00 -8.11 -8.94
C ARG A 21 2.77 -7.60 -10.36
N GLY A 22 2.64 -6.29 -10.54
CA GLY A 22 2.37 -5.67 -11.83
C GLY A 22 0.95 -5.91 -12.33
N GLY A 23 0.66 -5.47 -13.55
CA GLY A 23 -0.66 -5.62 -14.18
C GLY A 23 -1.69 -4.55 -13.80
N TRP A 24 -1.30 -3.58 -12.96
CA TRP A 24 -2.14 -2.43 -12.59
C TRP A 24 -1.47 -1.13 -12.98
N SER A 25 -2.24 -0.15 -13.43
CA SER A 25 -1.77 1.24 -13.40
C SER A 25 -1.82 1.76 -11.96
N LEU A 26 -0.98 2.73 -11.61
CA LEU A 26 -0.98 3.28 -10.26
C LEU A 26 -2.34 3.91 -9.92
N THR A 27 -3.00 4.50 -10.92
CA THR A 27 -4.33 5.10 -10.77
C THR A 27 -5.36 4.04 -10.40
N ASP A 28 -5.42 2.93 -11.14
CA ASP A 28 -6.39 1.86 -10.89
C ASP A 28 -6.14 1.21 -9.53
N LEU A 29 -4.86 1.00 -9.18
CA LEU A 29 -4.49 0.45 -7.89
C LEU A 29 -4.85 1.40 -6.73
N CYS A 30 -4.64 2.71 -6.88
CA CYS A 30 -5.04 3.67 -5.86
C CYS A 30 -6.56 3.72 -5.69
N HIS A 31 -7.32 3.60 -6.78
CA HIS A 31 -8.78 3.50 -6.74
C HIS A 31 -9.26 2.24 -6.01
N GLU A 32 -8.66 1.08 -6.31
CA GLU A 32 -9.00 -0.20 -5.66
C GLU A 32 -8.77 -0.14 -4.14
N PHE A 33 -7.67 0.49 -3.71
CA PHE A 33 -7.33 0.66 -2.30
C PHE A 33 -7.97 1.90 -1.65
N ASN A 34 -8.83 2.63 -2.39
CA ASN A 34 -9.50 3.86 -1.96
C ASN A 34 -8.53 4.91 -1.35
N ILE A 35 -7.35 5.06 -1.95
CA ILE A 35 -6.35 6.05 -1.58
C ILE A 35 -6.10 7.06 -2.70
N SER A 36 -5.55 8.22 -2.34
CA SER A 36 -5.10 9.18 -3.35
C SER A 36 -3.83 8.69 -4.05
N ARG A 37 -3.61 9.11 -5.30
CA ARG A 37 -2.36 8.84 -6.03
C ARG A 37 -1.13 9.34 -5.27
N VAL A 38 -1.23 10.49 -4.60
CA VAL A 38 -0.13 11.06 -3.78
C VAL A 38 0.22 10.13 -2.63
N THR A 39 -0.79 9.57 -1.97
CA THR A 39 -0.61 8.55 -0.93
C THR A 39 0.04 7.29 -1.49
N GLY A 40 -0.42 6.81 -2.65
CA GLY A 40 0.15 5.66 -3.33
C GLY A 40 1.64 5.84 -3.65
N TYR A 41 2.01 6.99 -4.24
CA TYR A 41 3.42 7.33 -4.49
C TYR A 41 4.25 7.33 -3.20
N LYS A 42 3.72 7.91 -2.12
CA LYS A 42 4.41 7.94 -0.83
C LYS A 42 4.65 6.53 -0.26
N TYR A 43 3.68 5.63 -0.34
CA TYR A 43 3.88 4.24 0.12
C TYR A 43 4.95 3.52 -0.68
N LEU A 44 4.98 3.72 -2.01
CA LEU A 44 6.02 3.14 -2.85
C LEU A 44 7.39 3.74 -2.54
N GLU A 45 7.51 5.06 -2.43
CA GLU A 45 8.77 5.74 -2.09
C GLU A 45 9.29 5.29 -0.71
N GLN A 46 8.42 5.26 0.30
CA GLN A 46 8.79 4.80 1.64
C GLN A 46 9.22 3.34 1.65
N TYR A 47 8.59 2.50 0.84
CA TYR A 47 8.98 1.11 0.68
C TYR A 47 10.32 0.95 -0.04
N GLU A 48 10.60 1.74 -1.09
CA GLU A 48 11.89 1.71 -1.78
C GLU A 48 13.04 2.20 -0.88
N LEU A 49 12.79 3.19 -0.01
CA LEU A 49 13.80 3.76 0.90
C LEU A 49 14.03 2.92 2.17
N TYR A 50 12.96 2.39 2.77
CA TYR A 50 12.99 1.80 4.10
C TYR A 50 12.39 0.39 4.17
N GLY A 51 11.99 -0.20 3.04
CA GLY A 51 11.34 -1.50 2.99
C GLY A 51 10.02 -1.53 3.77
N LEU A 52 9.77 -2.64 4.45
CA LEU A 52 8.56 -2.81 5.27
C LEU A 52 8.47 -1.79 6.41
N ASP A 53 9.59 -1.31 6.96
CA ASP A 53 9.57 -0.31 8.03
C ASP A 53 9.01 1.03 7.56
N GLY A 54 9.16 1.37 6.28
CA GLY A 54 8.56 2.55 5.67
C GLY A 54 7.03 2.56 5.71
N LEU A 55 6.39 1.39 5.82
CA LEU A 55 4.94 1.24 5.82
C LEU A 55 4.32 1.26 7.22
N LYS A 56 5.12 1.17 8.29
CA LYS A 56 4.66 1.11 9.69
C LYS A 56 4.17 2.45 10.27
N ARG A 57 4.27 3.54 9.50
CA ARG A 57 4.20 4.92 10.01
C ARG A 57 2.81 5.52 10.17
#